data_AF-A0A1L9SEC7-F1
#
_entry.id   AF-A0A1L9SEC7-F1
#
_cell.length_a   1.000
_cell.length_b   1.000
_cell.length_c   1.000
_cell.angle_alpha   90.00
_cell.angle_beta   90.00
_cell.angle_gamma   90.00
#
_symmetry.space_group_name_H-M   'P 1'
#
loop_
_entity.id
_entity.type
_entity.pdbx_description
1 polymer ?
#
loop_
_entity_poly.entity_id
_entity_poly.type
_entity_poly.pdbx_seq_one_letter_code
_entity_poly.pdbx_strand_id
1 'polypeptide(L)'
;MYKILFVHKGSNYKQGRSETRSSEPCFGSIWTSSLPASLLSQHYCEVLPDHLLISQGDRKGLIYVIISVVSGTGFANSFFQQILRPYLSALGLENYEVVQTQSDRTITELTHSKLLEDARLGVPQTIILLSGDGGLMDIVDMFYHAPDKVLLAPPTIALIPTGTGNAMASSMGLLDSPSSALRALLRGSKRFLPVLEASFTPGSRFVIEEGQNRAPISKNSNIGEYQINPKVYGAVVASWGVHAALVADSDTVEYRRFGADRFKMAAKELLYPSDGTSTHTYQGKITISVIDDENGSKKTQSMDQN
;
A
#
# COMPACT_ATOMS: atom_id res chain seq x y z
N MET A 1 26.57 -23.92 -10.15
CA MET A 1 26.50 -23.61 -8.70
C MET A 1 25.29 -22.73 -8.49
N TYR A 2 24.44 -23.04 -7.51
CA TYR A 2 23.19 -22.34 -7.24
C TYR A 2 23.27 -21.60 -5.91
N LYS A 3 22.73 -20.39 -5.84
CA LYS A 3 22.53 -19.63 -4.59
C LYS A 3 21.07 -19.74 -4.18
N ILE A 4 20.81 -20.36 -3.05
CA ILE A 4 19.46 -20.46 -2.48
C ILE A 4 19.26 -19.25 -1.58
N LEU A 5 18.15 -18.53 -1.78
CA LEU A 5 17.73 -17.40 -0.97
C LEU A 5 16.54 -17.83 -0.10
N PHE A 6 16.58 -17.60 1.20
CA PHE A 6 15.53 -18.04 2.11
C PHE A 6 15.30 -17.06 3.25
N VAL A 7 14.11 -17.11 3.84
CA VAL A 7 13.75 -16.39 5.06
C VAL A 7 13.55 -17.42 6.16
N HIS A 8 14.19 -17.23 7.31
CA HIS A 8 14.08 -18.13 8.46
C HIS A 8 13.76 -17.34 9.73
N LYS A 9 13.30 -18.03 10.78
CA LYS A 9 13.16 -17.42 12.11
C LYS A 9 14.54 -17.22 12.72
N GLY A 10 14.82 -16.04 13.27
CA GLY A 10 16.08 -15.79 13.99
C GLY A 10 16.25 -16.74 15.18
N SER A 11 17.48 -17.16 15.47
CA SER A 11 17.79 -17.92 16.69
C SER A 11 18.07 -16.95 17.85
N ASN A 12 17.18 -16.88 18.84
CA ASN A 12 17.45 -16.15 20.07
C ASN A 12 18.46 -16.94 20.93
N TYR A 13 19.76 -16.66 20.78
CA TYR A 13 20.72 -17.03 21.82
C TYR A 13 20.54 -16.06 23.00
N LYS A 14 19.77 -16.47 24.01
CA LYS A 14 19.65 -15.71 25.26
C LYS A 14 20.77 -16.09 26.23
N GLN A 15 21.68 -15.17 26.49
CA GLN A 15 22.32 -15.05 27.79
C GLN A 15 21.37 -14.25 28.71
N GLY A 16 20.73 -14.93 29.66
CA GLY A 16 20.15 -14.31 30.86
C GLY A 16 18.79 -13.59 30.73
N ARG A 17 17.77 -14.21 31.33
CA ARG A 17 16.46 -13.69 31.80
C ARG A 17 15.40 -13.24 30.78
N SER A 18 14.18 -13.75 31.04
CA SER A 18 12.80 -13.39 30.62
C SER A 18 12.68 -12.11 29.79
N GLU A 19 12.17 -12.05 28.55
CA GLU A 19 10.86 -12.51 28.04
C GLU A 19 10.99 -13.18 26.65
N THR A 20 10.12 -14.14 26.31
CA THR A 20 10.09 -14.74 24.96
C THR A 20 9.56 -13.74 23.92
N ARG A 21 10.42 -12.86 23.41
CA ARG A 21 10.16 -12.18 22.13
C ARG A 21 10.18 -13.24 21.03
N SER A 22 9.07 -13.37 20.29
CA SER A 22 9.04 -14.06 19.01
C SER A 22 10.26 -13.60 18.19
N SER A 23 11.11 -14.54 17.77
CA SER A 23 12.27 -14.22 16.95
C SER A 23 11.81 -13.58 15.64
N GLU A 24 12.31 -12.38 15.33
CA GLU A 24 12.04 -11.74 14.05
C GLU A 24 12.58 -12.61 12.90
N PRO A 25 11.89 -12.62 11.74
CA PRO A 25 12.40 -13.32 10.57
C PRO A 25 13.66 -12.61 10.04
N CYS A 26 14.61 -13.40 9.56
CA CYS A 26 15.87 -12.93 8.99
C CYS A 26 16.07 -13.55 7.60
N PHE A 27 16.83 -12.85 6.77
CA PHE A 27 17.26 -13.36 5.47
C PHE A 27 18.54 -14.20 5.59
N GLY A 28 18.57 -15.30 4.84
CA GLY A 28 19.73 -16.16 4.69
C GLY A 28 19.98 -16.54 3.24
N SER A 29 21.22 -16.90 2.94
CA SER A 29 21.57 -17.51 1.66
C SER A 29 22.60 -18.62 1.83
N ILE A 30 22.52 -19.64 0.97
CA ILE A 30 23.47 -20.76 0.96
C ILE A 30 23.80 -21.14 -0.48
N TRP A 31 25.04 -21.53 -0.70
CA TRP A 31 25.49 -22.04 -1.99
C TRP A 31 25.42 -23.56 -2.03
N THR A 32 24.97 -24.11 -3.16
CA THR A 32 24.97 -25.55 -3.41
C THR A 32 25.44 -25.86 -4.83
N SER A 33 26.07 -27.00 -5.01
CA SER A 33 26.49 -27.50 -6.33
C SER A 33 25.33 -28.11 -7.13
N SER A 34 24.31 -28.66 -6.44
CA SER A 34 23.18 -29.35 -7.06
C SER A 34 21.87 -29.10 -6.31
N LEU A 35 20.77 -29.12 -7.06
CA LEU A 35 19.41 -29.01 -6.53
C LEU A 35 18.50 -30.01 -7.28
N PRO A 36 17.51 -30.59 -6.59
CA PRO A 36 16.45 -31.37 -7.24
C PRO A 36 15.80 -30.62 -8.40
N ALA A 37 15.52 -31.33 -9.50
CA ALA A 37 14.89 -30.76 -10.68
C ALA A 37 13.53 -30.12 -10.38
N SER A 38 12.77 -30.66 -9.42
CA SER A 38 11.52 -30.07 -8.96
C SER A 38 11.70 -28.67 -8.37
N LEU A 39 12.72 -28.47 -7.51
CA LEU A 39 13.01 -27.15 -6.94
C LEU A 39 13.49 -26.16 -8.00
N LEU A 40 14.30 -26.61 -8.96
CA LEU A 40 14.74 -25.77 -10.06
C LEU A 40 13.55 -25.35 -10.93
N SER A 41 12.71 -26.30 -11.34
CA SER A 41 11.51 -26.00 -12.16
C SER A 41 10.56 -24.99 -11.49
N GLN A 42 10.50 -25.01 -10.16
CA GLN A 42 9.57 -24.18 -9.40
C GLN A 42 10.16 -22.85 -8.94
N HIS A 43 11.48 -22.75 -8.73
CA HIS A 43 12.10 -21.62 -8.02
C HIS A 43 13.33 -21.02 -8.71
N TYR A 44 13.83 -21.65 -9.78
CA TYR A 44 14.98 -21.12 -10.49
C TYR A 44 14.64 -19.77 -11.15
N CYS A 45 15.53 -18.81 -10.95
CA CYS A 45 15.45 -17.47 -11.54
C CYS A 45 16.81 -17.19 -12.17
N GLU A 46 16.89 -17.31 -13.50
CA GLU A 46 18.12 -17.12 -14.25
C GLU A 46 18.43 -15.63 -14.46
N VAL A 47 17.39 -14.85 -14.76
CA VAL A 47 17.48 -13.42 -15.06
C VAL A 47 16.53 -12.67 -14.12
N LEU A 48 16.98 -11.52 -13.62
CA LEU A 48 16.12 -10.64 -12.82
C LEU A 48 15.00 -10.05 -13.71
N PRO A 49 13.80 -9.82 -13.16
CA PRO A 49 12.72 -9.21 -13.92
C PRO A 49 13.03 -7.75 -14.28
N ASP A 50 12.44 -7.26 -15.37
CA ASP A 50 12.71 -5.92 -15.92
C ASP A 50 12.60 -4.81 -14.88
N HIS A 51 11.62 -4.86 -13.98
CA HIS A 51 11.42 -3.84 -12.94
C HIS A 51 12.53 -3.82 -11.89
N LEU A 52 13.41 -4.82 -11.84
CA LEU A 52 14.64 -4.81 -11.03
C LEU A 52 15.89 -4.53 -11.87
N LEU A 53 15.87 -4.84 -13.17
CA LEU A 53 16.97 -4.57 -14.10
C LEU A 53 17.04 -3.12 -14.59
N ILE A 54 16.01 -2.30 -14.35
CA ILE A 54 15.99 -0.90 -14.80
C ILE A 54 17.22 -0.08 -14.37
N SER A 55 17.90 -0.46 -13.29
CA SER A 55 19.11 0.22 -12.81
C SER A 55 20.40 -0.18 -13.54
N GLN A 56 20.35 -1.18 -14.42
CA GLN A 56 21.47 -1.85 -15.08
C GLN A 56 21.36 -1.64 -16.62
N GLY A 57 21.59 -0.43 -17.13
CA GLY A 57 21.57 -0.14 -18.57
C GLY A 57 21.80 1.34 -18.93
N ASP A 58 21.82 1.67 -20.23
CA ASP A 58 22.06 3.03 -20.77
C ASP A 58 20.95 4.03 -20.43
N ARG A 59 19.72 3.55 -20.23
CA ARG A 59 18.61 4.30 -19.62
C ARG A 59 18.45 3.84 -18.18
N LYS A 60 19.18 4.48 -17.25
CA LYS A 60 19.12 4.17 -15.82
C LYS A 60 17.74 4.51 -15.26
N GLY A 61 16.86 3.52 -15.15
CA GLY A 61 15.68 3.63 -14.31
C GLY A 61 16.04 3.56 -12.82
N LEU A 62 15.08 3.91 -11.98
CA LEU A 62 15.29 4.18 -10.57
C LEU A 62 14.52 3.20 -9.68
N ILE A 63 15.17 2.73 -8.64
CA ILE A 63 14.55 1.93 -7.59
C ILE A 63 14.44 2.80 -6.34
N TYR A 64 13.22 2.97 -5.84
CA TYR A 64 12.92 3.65 -4.59
C TYR A 64 12.46 2.62 -3.56
N VAL A 65 13.05 2.65 -2.36
CA VAL A 65 12.61 1.87 -1.21
C VAL A 65 11.99 2.84 -0.21
N ILE A 66 10.66 2.87 -0.16
CA ILE A 66 9.92 3.76 0.74
C ILE A 66 9.55 2.97 1.99
N ILE A 67 9.99 3.44 3.15
CA ILE A 67 9.80 2.79 4.44
C ILE A 67 8.90 3.67 5.30
N SER A 68 7.67 3.21 5.53
CA SER A 68 6.74 3.87 6.45
C SER A 68 7.14 3.56 7.90
N VAL A 69 7.74 4.53 8.58
CA VAL A 69 8.32 4.37 9.93
C VAL A 69 7.25 4.11 10.99
N VAL A 70 6.08 4.74 10.86
CA VAL A 70 4.94 4.59 11.78
C VAL A 70 3.97 3.50 11.32
N SER A 71 4.33 2.72 10.30
CA SER A 71 3.43 1.67 9.81
C SER A 71 3.18 0.61 10.87
N GLY A 72 1.89 0.45 11.21
CA GLY A 72 1.29 -0.66 11.94
C GLY A 72 2.06 -1.17 13.16
N THR A 73 2.99 -2.08 12.92
CA THR A 73 3.71 -2.87 13.93
C THR A 73 5.13 -2.36 14.25
N GLY A 74 5.60 -1.30 13.57
CA GLY A 74 6.98 -0.83 13.67
C GLY A 74 8.01 -1.75 13.00
N PHE A 75 7.54 -2.78 12.29
CA PHE A 75 8.35 -3.83 11.69
C PHE A 75 9.00 -3.44 10.34
N ALA A 76 8.58 -2.34 9.71
CA ALA A 76 9.07 -1.96 8.39
C ALA A 76 10.59 -1.74 8.34
N ASN A 77 11.15 -1.07 9.34
CA ASN A 77 12.58 -0.79 9.38
C ASN A 77 13.40 -2.06 9.67
N SER A 78 12.96 -2.91 10.59
CA SER A 78 13.64 -4.19 10.85
C SER A 78 13.53 -5.13 9.66
N PHE A 79 12.38 -5.21 8.99
CA PHE A 79 12.22 -5.96 7.74
C PHE A 79 13.17 -5.43 6.66
N PHE A 80 13.29 -4.12 6.50
CA PHE A 80 14.23 -3.54 5.54
C PHE A 80 15.67 -3.98 5.84
N GLN A 81 16.14 -3.79 7.07
CA GLN A 81 17.54 -4.06 7.43
C GLN A 81 17.88 -5.55 7.46
N GLN A 82 17.00 -6.39 8.01
CA GLN A 82 17.28 -7.81 8.24
C GLN A 82 16.89 -8.70 7.06
N ILE A 83 16.01 -8.22 6.16
CA ILE A 83 15.47 -9.03 5.08
C ILE A 83 15.66 -8.39 3.72
N LEU A 84 15.03 -7.24 3.46
CA LEU A 84 14.98 -6.70 2.11
C LEU A 84 16.35 -6.22 1.62
N ARG A 85 17.10 -5.49 2.43
CA ARG A 85 18.44 -5.00 2.09
C ARG A 85 19.41 -6.14 1.75
N PRO A 86 19.60 -7.18 2.59
CA PRO A 86 20.48 -8.28 2.24
C PRO A 86 19.92 -9.14 1.09
N TYR A 87 18.60 -9.18 0.90
CA TYR A 87 17.99 -9.80 -0.28
C TYR A 87 18.36 -9.07 -1.57
N LEU A 88 18.20 -7.75 -1.63
CA LEU A 88 18.59 -6.93 -2.78
C LEU A 88 20.09 -7.05 -3.08
N SER A 89 20.94 -7.00 -2.03
CA SER A 89 22.38 -7.23 -2.16
C SER A 89 22.70 -8.62 -2.71
N ALA A 90 21.97 -9.65 -2.27
CA ALA A 90 22.15 -11.00 -2.78
C ALA A 90 21.78 -11.15 -4.26
N LEU A 91 20.94 -10.27 -4.79
CA LEU A 91 20.60 -10.12 -6.21
C LEU A 91 21.54 -9.16 -6.97
N GLY A 92 22.53 -8.56 -6.31
CA GLY A 92 23.44 -7.58 -6.92
C GLY A 92 22.82 -6.19 -7.11
N LEU A 93 21.72 -5.88 -6.43
CA LEU A 93 21.02 -4.60 -6.50
C LEU A 93 21.47 -3.70 -5.35
N GLU A 94 22.45 -2.85 -5.61
CA GLU A 94 22.97 -1.89 -4.63
C GLU A 94 22.57 -0.43 -4.94
N ASN A 95 22.13 -0.15 -6.17
CA ASN A 95 21.75 1.19 -6.61
C ASN A 95 20.24 1.41 -6.45
N TYR A 96 19.84 1.85 -5.26
CA TYR A 96 18.47 2.26 -4.94
C TYR A 96 18.47 3.39 -3.91
N GLU A 97 17.41 4.19 -3.90
CA GLU A 97 17.22 5.27 -2.95
C GLU A 97 16.31 4.82 -1.82
N VAL A 98 16.73 5.07 -0.58
CA VAL A 98 15.94 4.74 0.61
C VAL A 98 15.29 6.01 1.13
N VAL A 99 13.97 6.00 1.25
CA VAL A 99 13.20 7.10 1.83
C VAL A 99 12.46 6.58 3.05
N GLN A 100 12.77 7.14 4.23
CA GLN A 100 12.04 6.86 5.46
C GLN A 100 11.02 7.98 5.70
N THR A 101 9.76 7.63 5.94
CA THR A 101 8.71 8.63 6.22
C THR A 101 8.96 9.33 7.55
N GLN A 102 8.85 10.65 7.56
CA GLN A 102 8.97 11.47 8.78
C GLN A 102 7.62 12.01 9.23
N SER A 103 6.63 12.03 8.34
CA SER A 103 5.28 12.51 8.57
C SER A 103 4.27 11.78 7.68
N ASP A 104 2.99 12.07 7.87
CA ASP A 104 1.88 11.71 7.00
C ASP A 104 1.97 12.31 5.59
N ARG A 105 2.87 13.28 5.37
CA ARG A 105 3.04 13.95 4.06
C ARG A 105 4.23 13.45 3.26
N THR A 106 5.17 12.72 3.88
CA THR A 106 6.43 12.39 3.22
C THR A 106 6.25 11.67 1.88
N ILE A 107 5.31 10.73 1.79
CA ILE A 107 5.04 10.00 0.53
C ILE A 107 4.43 10.94 -0.52
N THR A 108 3.48 11.79 -0.12
CA THR A 108 2.87 12.76 -1.04
C THR A 108 3.90 13.79 -1.55
N GLU A 109 4.78 14.28 -0.67
CA GLU A 109 5.84 15.23 -1.00
C GLU A 109 6.90 14.61 -1.92
N LEU A 110 7.33 13.37 -1.64
CA LEU A 110 8.23 12.62 -2.51
C LEU A 110 7.60 12.37 -3.89
N THR A 111 6.32 11.99 -3.91
CA THR A 111 5.61 11.73 -5.16
C THR A 111 5.52 12.99 -6.02
N HIS A 112 5.19 14.12 -5.39
CA HIS A 112 5.13 15.41 -6.06
C HIS A 112 6.49 15.89 -6.58
N SER A 113 7.51 15.86 -5.73
CA SER A 113 8.82 16.46 -6.00
C SER A 113 9.71 15.62 -6.91
N LYS A 114 9.44 14.32 -7.06
CA LYS A 114 10.37 13.41 -7.75
C LYS A 114 9.67 12.38 -8.63
N LEU A 115 8.81 11.55 -8.05
CA LEU A 115 8.27 10.38 -8.77
C LEU A 115 7.42 10.78 -9.98
N LEU A 116 6.64 11.85 -9.86
CA LEU A 116 5.87 12.42 -10.96
C LEU A 116 6.76 12.96 -12.08
N GLU A 117 7.83 13.68 -11.74
CA GLU A 117 8.75 14.24 -12.72
C GLU A 117 9.46 13.13 -13.49
N ASP A 118 10.01 12.14 -12.79
CA ASP A 118 10.63 10.96 -13.40
C ASP A 118 9.65 10.24 -14.36
N ALA A 119 8.40 10.07 -13.94
CA ALA A 119 7.37 9.41 -14.75
C ALA A 119 7.02 10.21 -16.00
N ARG A 120 7.02 11.55 -15.91
CA ARG A 120 6.82 12.46 -17.05
C ARG A 120 7.98 12.44 -18.01
N LEU A 121 9.22 12.34 -17.52
CA LEU A 121 10.43 12.24 -18.34
C LEU A 121 10.60 10.85 -18.98
N GLY A 122 9.71 9.91 -18.67
CA GLY A 122 9.77 8.54 -19.20
C GLY A 122 10.85 7.69 -18.54
N VAL A 123 11.32 8.09 -17.36
CA VAL A 123 12.27 7.31 -16.56
C VAL A 123 11.52 6.13 -15.94
N PRO A 124 11.90 4.87 -16.25
CA PRO A 124 11.31 3.71 -15.62
C PRO A 124 11.60 3.72 -14.11
N GLN A 125 10.57 3.47 -13.30
CA GLN A 125 10.69 3.50 -11.84
C GLN A 125 10.07 2.26 -11.22
N THR A 126 10.73 1.75 -10.19
CA THR A 126 10.18 0.71 -9.30
C THR A 126 10.20 1.20 -7.87
N ILE A 127 9.02 1.27 -7.27
CA ILE A 127 8.81 1.68 -5.90
C ILE A 127 8.56 0.42 -5.07
N ILE A 128 9.51 0.05 -4.21
CA ILE A 128 9.34 -0.99 -3.20
C ILE A 128 8.79 -0.30 -1.95
N LEU A 129 7.49 -0.47 -1.71
CA LEU A 129 6.75 0.22 -0.67
C LEU A 129 6.56 -0.69 0.55
N LEU A 130 7.29 -0.40 1.63
CA LEU A 130 7.13 -1.02 2.94
C LEU A 130 6.13 -0.17 3.74
N SER A 131 4.84 -0.43 3.51
CA SER A 131 3.74 0.30 4.11
C SER A 131 2.47 -0.56 4.19
N GLY A 132 1.40 0.02 4.73
CA GLY A 132 0.02 -0.47 4.54
C GLY A 132 -0.67 0.20 3.37
N ASP A 133 -1.97 -0.02 3.24
CA ASP A 133 -2.77 0.52 2.12
C ASP A 133 -2.70 2.06 2.03
N GLY A 134 -2.58 2.76 3.17
CA GLY A 134 -2.49 4.24 3.19
C GLY A 134 -1.33 4.79 2.35
N GLY A 135 -0.13 4.19 2.45
CA GLY A 135 1.01 4.64 1.65
C GLY A 135 0.86 4.36 0.16
N LEU A 136 0.08 3.34 -0.21
CA LEU A 136 -0.29 3.10 -1.61
C LEU A 136 -1.26 4.17 -2.10
N MET A 137 -2.25 4.53 -1.28
CA MET A 137 -3.22 5.58 -1.60
C MET A 137 -2.55 6.95 -1.78
N ASP A 138 -1.58 7.30 -0.93
CA ASP A 138 -0.84 8.56 -1.05
C ASP A 138 -0.16 8.69 -2.43
N ILE A 139 0.39 7.59 -2.97
CA ILE A 139 0.99 7.58 -4.31
C ILE A 139 -0.11 7.68 -5.37
N VAL A 140 -1.13 6.83 -5.29
CA VAL A 140 -2.22 6.78 -6.29
C VAL A 140 -2.91 8.13 -6.41
N ASP A 141 -3.31 8.72 -5.29
CA ASP A 141 -4.04 9.98 -5.28
C ASP A 141 -3.23 11.11 -5.92
N MET A 142 -1.93 11.19 -5.62
CA MET A 142 -1.02 12.18 -6.22
C MET A 142 -0.83 11.99 -7.73
N PHE A 143 -0.71 10.73 -8.20
CA PHE A 143 -0.56 10.44 -9.62
C PHE A 143 -1.81 10.80 -10.44
N TYR A 144 -3.01 10.57 -9.90
CA TYR A 144 -4.26 10.89 -10.59
C TYR A 144 -4.66 12.36 -10.49
N HIS A 145 -4.18 13.08 -9.46
CA HIS A 145 -4.34 14.53 -9.34
C HIS A 145 -3.31 15.34 -10.15
N ALA A 146 -2.32 14.69 -10.77
CA ALA A 146 -1.35 15.38 -11.61
C ALA A 146 -2.08 16.08 -12.79
N PRO A 147 -1.81 17.38 -13.04
CA PRO A 147 -2.51 18.15 -14.08
C PRO A 147 -2.24 17.60 -15.49
N ASP A 148 -1.05 17.03 -15.69
CA ASP A 148 -0.65 16.41 -16.94
C ASP A 148 -0.99 14.92 -16.91
N LYS A 149 -2.01 14.52 -17.68
CA LYS A 149 -2.44 13.12 -17.78
C LYS A 149 -1.49 12.23 -18.59
N VAL A 150 -0.49 12.81 -19.25
CA VAL A 150 0.46 12.06 -20.09
C VAL A 150 1.68 11.70 -19.24
N LEU A 151 1.61 10.52 -18.62
CA LEU A 151 2.77 9.88 -18.00
C LEU A 151 3.48 9.03 -19.06
N LEU A 152 4.73 9.34 -19.38
CA LEU A 152 5.50 8.57 -20.35
C LEU A 152 5.92 7.20 -19.78
N ALA A 153 6.16 7.11 -18.47
CA ALA A 153 6.49 5.87 -17.77
C ALA A 153 5.88 5.85 -16.35
N PRO A 154 4.66 5.32 -16.16
CA PRO A 154 4.10 5.18 -14.81
C PRO A 154 4.93 4.19 -13.98
N PRO A 155 5.09 4.43 -12.65
CA PRO A 155 5.92 3.58 -11.81
C PRO A 155 5.31 2.21 -11.59
N THR A 156 6.17 1.21 -11.40
CA THR A 156 5.77 -0.10 -10.85
C THR A 156 5.83 -0.03 -9.33
N ILE A 157 4.75 -0.39 -8.63
CA ILE A 157 4.72 -0.43 -7.17
C ILE A 157 4.76 -1.89 -6.70
N ALA A 158 5.81 -2.26 -5.96
CA ALA A 158 5.95 -3.54 -5.30
C ALA A 158 5.63 -3.39 -3.81
N LEU A 159 4.56 -4.05 -3.35
CA LEU A 159 4.10 -3.95 -1.97
C LEU A 159 4.85 -4.93 -1.06
N ILE A 160 5.40 -4.41 0.03
CA ILE A 160 5.86 -5.19 1.17
C ILE A 160 4.93 -4.83 2.35
N PRO A 161 3.99 -5.72 2.74
CA PRO A 161 2.92 -5.37 3.66
C PRO A 161 3.41 -5.29 5.11
N THR A 162 3.75 -4.08 5.56
CA THR A 162 4.24 -3.83 6.93
C THR A 162 3.24 -3.01 7.77
N GLY A 163 2.09 -2.63 7.19
CA GLY A 163 1.01 -1.94 7.89
C GLY A 163 0.11 -2.85 8.73
N THR A 164 -0.86 -2.25 9.41
CA THR A 164 -1.95 -2.96 10.13
C THR A 164 -3.13 -3.28 9.22
N GLY A 165 -3.42 -2.43 8.23
CA GLY A 165 -4.36 -2.68 7.14
C GLY A 165 -3.58 -2.91 5.84
N ASN A 166 -3.60 -4.15 5.36
CA ASN A 166 -2.92 -4.58 4.13
C ASN A 166 -3.90 -5.30 3.20
N ALA A 167 -5.08 -4.73 2.98
CA ALA A 167 -6.16 -5.35 2.21
C ALA A 167 -5.76 -5.58 0.75
N MET A 168 -5.01 -4.66 0.13
CA MET A 168 -4.47 -4.87 -1.23
C MET A 168 -3.50 -6.06 -1.25
N ALA A 169 -2.57 -6.09 -0.29
CA ALA A 169 -1.58 -7.15 -0.21
C ALA A 169 -2.21 -8.52 0.09
N SER A 170 -3.25 -8.55 0.93
CA SER A 170 -4.07 -9.73 1.20
C SER A 170 -4.73 -10.25 -0.08
N SER A 171 -5.37 -9.36 -0.86
CA SER A 171 -6.02 -9.69 -2.13
C SER A 171 -5.03 -10.24 -3.17
N MET A 172 -3.75 -9.87 -3.06
CA MET A 172 -2.67 -10.33 -3.93
C MET A 172 -1.97 -11.61 -3.42
N GLY A 173 -2.36 -12.16 -2.26
CA GLY A 173 -1.69 -13.33 -1.65
C GLY A 173 -0.30 -13.02 -1.07
N LEU A 174 0.01 -11.75 -0.82
CA LEU A 174 1.32 -11.34 -0.30
C LEU A 174 1.50 -11.64 1.20
N LEU A 175 0.41 -12.02 1.87
CA LEU A 175 0.40 -12.36 3.29
C LEU A 175 0.52 -13.88 3.56
N ASP A 176 0.48 -14.72 2.52
CA ASP A 176 0.44 -16.18 2.65
C ASP A 176 1.68 -16.76 3.35
N SER A 177 2.83 -16.11 3.22
CA SER A 177 4.07 -16.49 3.90
C SER A 177 5.03 -15.31 4.07
N PRO A 178 6.01 -15.39 4.99
CA PRO A 178 7.00 -14.32 5.21
C PRO A 178 7.84 -13.97 3.96
N SER A 179 7.89 -14.86 2.97
CA SER A 179 8.63 -14.64 1.72
C SER A 179 7.73 -14.32 0.53
N SER A 180 6.39 -14.30 0.68
CA SER A 180 5.45 -14.05 -0.44
C SER A 180 5.74 -12.74 -1.16
N ALA A 181 5.95 -11.65 -0.43
CA ALA A 181 6.27 -10.34 -1.02
C ALA A 181 7.63 -10.34 -1.76
N LEU A 182 8.66 -11.01 -1.21
CA LEU A 182 9.96 -11.15 -1.88
C LEU A 182 9.88 -12.00 -3.14
N ARG A 183 9.10 -13.09 -3.10
CA ARG A 183 8.83 -13.94 -4.25
C ARG A 183 8.08 -13.17 -5.34
N ALA A 184 7.07 -12.38 -4.96
CA ALA A 184 6.36 -11.51 -5.89
C ALA A 184 7.29 -10.43 -6.49
N LEU A 185 8.20 -9.86 -5.70
CA LEU A 185 9.19 -8.89 -6.20
C LEU A 185 10.12 -9.50 -7.26
N LEU A 186 10.54 -10.75 -7.09
CA LEU A 186 11.48 -11.40 -8.02
C LEU A 186 10.80 -12.09 -9.20
N ARG A 187 9.58 -12.60 -9.03
CA ARG A 187 8.93 -13.50 -10.00
C ARG A 187 7.52 -13.08 -10.39
N GLY A 188 6.99 -12.05 -9.75
CA GLY A 188 5.67 -11.53 -10.06
C GLY A 188 5.64 -10.81 -11.40
N SER A 189 4.44 -10.67 -11.95
CA SER A 189 4.17 -9.87 -13.14
C SER A 189 3.49 -8.55 -12.76
N LYS A 190 3.84 -7.50 -13.51
CA LYS A 190 3.22 -6.18 -13.38
C LYS A 190 1.76 -6.26 -13.82
N ARG A 191 0.86 -5.63 -13.07
CA ARG A 191 -0.56 -5.50 -13.42
C ARG A 191 -1.02 -4.06 -13.19
N PHE A 192 -1.98 -3.60 -13.98
CA PHE A 192 -2.63 -2.33 -13.75
C PHE A 192 -3.39 -2.38 -12.43
N LEU A 193 -3.26 -1.31 -11.64
CA LEU A 193 -4.00 -1.13 -10.41
C LEU A 193 -5.40 -0.59 -10.74
N PRO A 194 -6.48 -1.29 -10.39
CA PRO A 194 -7.83 -0.72 -10.49
C PRO A 194 -7.96 0.45 -9.51
N VAL A 195 -8.31 1.63 -10.03
CA VAL A 195 -8.47 2.86 -9.25
C VAL A 195 -9.92 3.30 -9.29
N LEU A 196 -10.42 3.71 -8.13
CA LEU A 196 -11.72 4.28 -7.90
C LEU A 196 -11.57 5.81 -7.87
N GLU A 197 -12.39 6.51 -8.66
CA GLU A 197 -12.57 7.96 -8.52
C GLU A 197 -13.85 8.21 -7.71
N ALA A 198 -13.72 8.98 -6.62
CA ALA A 198 -14.85 9.49 -5.86
C ALA A 198 -14.94 11.00 -6.04
N SER A 199 -16.06 11.47 -6.59
CA SER A 199 -16.38 12.90 -6.73
C SER A 199 -17.37 13.32 -5.65
N PHE A 200 -17.09 14.45 -4.99
CA PHE A 200 -17.87 14.99 -3.88
C PHE A 200 -18.49 16.33 -4.24
N THR A 201 -19.52 16.73 -3.50
CA THR A 201 -20.11 18.07 -3.65
C THR A 201 -19.13 19.16 -3.18
N PRO A 202 -19.23 20.39 -3.73
CA PRO A 202 -18.43 21.51 -3.23
C PRO A 202 -18.59 21.71 -1.72
N GLY A 203 -17.48 21.95 -1.03
CA GLY A 203 -17.45 22.13 0.42
C GLY A 203 -17.26 20.83 1.23
N SER A 204 -17.25 19.65 0.60
CA SER A 204 -16.88 18.40 1.25
C SER A 204 -15.45 18.44 1.80
N ARG A 205 -15.24 17.84 2.98
CA ARG A 205 -13.99 17.89 3.74
C ARG A 205 -13.62 16.49 4.22
N PHE A 206 -12.31 16.22 4.31
CA PHE A 206 -11.79 15.10 5.06
C PHE A 206 -12.06 15.28 6.55
N VAL A 207 -12.34 14.16 7.21
CA VAL A 207 -12.32 14.03 8.66
C VAL A 207 -10.90 13.60 9.04
N ILE A 208 -10.23 14.41 9.86
CA ILE A 208 -8.84 14.16 10.29
C ILE A 208 -8.76 14.21 11.82
N GLU A 209 -7.60 13.82 12.36
CA GLU A 209 -7.31 13.86 13.80
C GLU A 209 -8.39 13.14 14.62
N GLU A 210 -8.69 11.88 14.26
CA GLU A 210 -9.66 11.04 14.98
C GLU A 210 -11.06 11.68 15.12
N GLY A 211 -11.49 12.41 14.10
CA GLY A 211 -12.81 13.06 14.10
C GLY A 211 -12.83 14.47 14.66
N GLN A 212 -11.74 14.94 15.26
CA GLN A 212 -11.68 16.24 15.94
C GLN A 212 -11.55 17.43 14.99
N ASN A 213 -11.10 17.19 13.76
CA ASN A 213 -10.80 18.27 12.83
C ASN A 213 -11.24 17.95 11.40
N ARG A 214 -11.25 18.96 10.53
CA ARG A 214 -11.67 18.87 9.13
C ARG A 214 -10.66 19.53 8.21
N ALA A 215 -10.25 18.82 7.16
CA ALA A 215 -9.36 19.34 6.13
C ALA A 215 -10.05 19.40 4.76
N PRO A 216 -9.73 20.36 3.88
CA PRO A 216 -10.26 20.39 2.53
C PRO A 216 -9.79 19.15 1.73
N ILE A 217 -10.66 18.64 0.84
CA ILE A 217 -10.34 17.49 -0.02
C ILE A 217 -9.29 17.85 -1.09
N SER A 218 -9.44 19.02 -1.73
CA SER A 218 -8.45 19.51 -2.70
C SER A 218 -7.68 20.70 -2.13
N LYS A 219 -6.34 20.62 -2.21
CA LYS A 219 -5.41 21.70 -1.79
C LYS A 219 -5.04 22.67 -2.90
N ASN A 220 -5.42 22.41 -4.16
CA ASN A 220 -5.09 23.28 -5.30
C ASN A 220 -6.06 24.46 -5.39
N SER A 221 -5.86 25.44 -4.52
CA SER A 221 -6.52 26.75 -4.50
C SER A 221 -6.02 27.73 -5.59
N ASN A 222 -5.40 27.24 -6.67
CA ASN A 222 -4.83 28.08 -7.73
C ASN A 222 -5.53 27.94 -9.09
N ILE A 223 -6.61 27.17 -9.19
CA ILE A 223 -7.50 27.18 -10.35
C ILE A 223 -8.75 27.91 -9.90
N GLY A 224 -8.92 29.16 -10.38
CA GLY A 224 -9.95 30.08 -9.90
C GLY A 224 -11.35 29.47 -9.87
N GLU A 225 -12.08 29.77 -8.79
CA GLU A 225 -13.54 29.76 -8.50
C GLU A 225 -14.58 29.09 -9.42
N TYR A 226 -14.21 28.22 -10.34
CA TYR A 226 -15.14 27.40 -11.10
C TYR A 226 -15.32 26.07 -10.37
N GLN A 227 -16.52 25.91 -9.81
CA GLN A 227 -17.29 24.70 -9.45
C GLN A 227 -16.74 23.33 -9.93
N ILE A 228 -15.52 22.95 -9.56
CA ILE A 228 -15.04 21.58 -9.75
C ILE A 228 -15.36 20.82 -8.47
N ASN A 229 -16.18 19.77 -8.61
CA ASN A 229 -16.45 18.81 -7.55
C ASN A 229 -15.12 18.25 -7.03
N PRO A 230 -14.84 18.32 -5.70
CA PRO A 230 -13.63 17.73 -5.14
C PRO A 230 -13.54 16.25 -5.48
N LYS A 231 -12.34 15.78 -5.83
CA LYS A 231 -12.09 14.39 -6.18
C LYS A 231 -11.13 13.74 -5.21
N VAL A 232 -11.30 12.44 -5.01
CA VAL A 232 -10.37 11.56 -4.30
C VAL A 232 -10.18 10.33 -5.16
N TYR A 233 -8.94 9.90 -5.32
CA TYR A 233 -8.63 8.63 -5.97
C TYR A 233 -8.13 7.64 -4.95
N GLY A 234 -8.65 6.42 -5.04
CA GLY A 234 -8.26 5.34 -4.14
C GLY A 234 -8.25 4.00 -4.86
N ALA A 235 -7.76 2.99 -4.18
CA ALA A 235 -7.87 1.61 -4.60
C ALA A 235 -8.44 0.79 -3.43
N VAL A 236 -8.63 -0.51 -3.65
CA VAL A 236 -9.15 -1.47 -2.66
C VAL A 236 -10.66 -1.35 -2.41
N VAL A 237 -11.13 -0.26 -1.79
CA VAL A 237 -12.54 -0.17 -1.36
C VAL A 237 -13.03 1.27 -1.26
N ALA A 238 -14.27 1.50 -1.68
CA ALA A 238 -15.08 2.66 -1.31
C ALA A 238 -16.27 2.15 -0.49
N SER A 239 -16.50 2.71 0.69
CA SER A 239 -17.55 2.25 1.61
C SER A 239 -18.34 3.40 2.22
N TRP A 240 -19.58 3.14 2.60
CA TRP A 240 -20.50 4.07 3.25
C TRP A 240 -21.24 3.38 4.41
N GLY A 241 -21.83 4.15 5.32
CA GLY A 241 -22.62 3.65 6.43
C GLY A 241 -21.78 2.95 7.50
N VAL A 242 -22.30 1.81 8.01
CA VAL A 242 -21.69 1.05 9.11
C VAL A 242 -20.22 0.72 8.85
N HIS A 243 -19.85 0.27 7.64
CA HIS A 243 -18.46 -0.09 7.34
C HIS A 243 -17.54 1.14 7.38
N ALA A 244 -17.98 2.28 6.87
CA ALA A 244 -17.19 3.51 6.89
C ALA A 244 -17.00 4.02 8.33
N ALA A 245 -18.07 4.01 9.14
CA ALA A 245 -18.01 4.38 10.55
C ALA A 245 -17.08 3.43 11.33
N LEU A 246 -17.21 2.12 11.12
CA LEU A 246 -16.36 1.11 11.75
C LEU A 246 -14.88 1.35 11.46
N VAL A 247 -14.53 1.61 10.21
CA VAL A 247 -13.13 1.88 9.83
C VAL A 247 -12.65 3.16 10.50
N ALA A 248 -13.43 4.24 10.46
CA ALA A 248 -13.07 5.53 11.05
C ALA A 248 -12.88 5.44 12.58
N ASP A 249 -13.84 4.86 13.29
CA ASP A 249 -13.85 4.79 14.75
C ASP A 249 -12.80 3.81 15.30
N SER A 250 -12.46 2.79 14.51
CA SER A 250 -11.40 1.83 14.86
C SER A 250 -9.98 2.37 14.67
N ASP A 251 -9.82 3.54 14.03
CA ASP A 251 -8.52 4.06 13.63
C ASP A 251 -7.93 5.11 14.58
N THR A 252 -8.38 5.12 15.83
CA THR A 252 -7.81 5.94 16.90
C THR A 252 -6.54 5.30 17.48
N VAL A 253 -5.64 6.11 18.06
CA VAL A 253 -4.43 5.63 18.77
C VAL A 253 -4.79 4.59 19.82
N GLU A 254 -5.89 4.80 20.54
CA GLU A 254 -6.41 3.85 21.52
C GLU A 254 -6.78 2.51 20.89
N TYR A 255 -7.45 2.50 19.75
CA TYR A 255 -7.93 1.27 19.11
C TYR A 255 -6.82 0.55 18.34
N ARG A 256 -5.87 1.28 17.73
CA ARG A 256 -4.74 0.70 16.96
C ARG A 256 -3.93 -0.32 17.76
N ARG A 257 -3.82 -0.14 19.09
CA ARG A 257 -3.06 -1.05 19.97
C ARG A 257 -3.61 -2.49 20.01
N PHE A 258 -4.88 -2.68 19.64
CA PHE A 258 -5.54 -3.98 19.62
C PHE A 258 -5.43 -4.71 18.27
N GLY A 259 -4.64 -4.19 17.32
CA GLY A 259 -4.41 -4.86 16.03
C GLY A 259 -5.73 -5.07 15.26
N ALA A 260 -5.97 -6.27 14.75
CA ALA A 260 -7.20 -6.57 14.01
C ALA A 260 -8.47 -6.57 14.88
N ASP A 261 -8.36 -6.80 16.19
CA ASP A 261 -9.53 -6.85 17.09
C ASP A 261 -10.20 -5.48 17.26
N ARG A 262 -9.49 -4.40 16.92
CA ARG A 262 -10.01 -3.02 16.94
C ARG A 262 -11.29 -2.85 16.13
N PHE A 263 -11.41 -3.56 15.01
CA PHE A 263 -12.59 -3.52 14.15
C PHE A 263 -13.80 -4.16 14.83
N LYS A 264 -13.59 -5.24 15.59
CA LYS A 264 -14.64 -5.90 16.37
C LYS A 264 -15.11 -5.02 17.53
N MET A 265 -14.19 -4.32 18.19
CA MET A 265 -14.53 -3.38 19.25
C MET A 265 -15.38 -2.23 18.72
N ALA A 266 -14.96 -1.60 17.62
CA ALA A 266 -15.72 -0.51 16.99
C ALA A 266 -17.10 -0.99 16.50
N ALA A 267 -17.17 -2.17 15.88
CA ALA A 267 -18.44 -2.77 15.46
C ALA A 267 -19.40 -2.96 16.64
N LYS A 268 -18.91 -3.40 17.80
CA LYS A 268 -19.72 -3.60 18.99
C LYS A 268 -20.33 -2.29 19.46
N GLU A 269 -19.54 -1.22 19.53
CA GLU A 269 -20.01 0.09 19.97
C GLU A 269 -21.03 0.69 18.98
N LEU A 270 -20.79 0.54 17.67
CA LEU A 270 -21.72 1.03 16.65
C LEU A 270 -23.08 0.33 16.69
N LEU A 271 -23.08 -0.99 16.92
CA LEU A 271 -24.29 -1.82 16.96
C LEU A 271 -25.01 -1.75 18.31
N TYR A 272 -24.25 -1.67 19.41
CA TYR A 272 -24.75 -1.70 20.78
C TYR A 272 -24.04 -0.65 21.64
N PRO A 273 -24.40 0.65 21.50
CA PRO A 273 -23.74 1.73 22.23
C PRO A 273 -23.75 1.50 23.73
N SER A 274 -22.58 1.65 24.35
CA SER A 274 -22.36 1.39 25.78
C SER A 274 -23.02 2.43 26.68
N ASP A 275 -23.29 3.63 26.15
CA ASP A 275 -24.01 4.72 26.81
C ASP A 275 -25.53 4.55 26.83
N GLY A 276 -26.06 3.46 26.25
CA GLY A 276 -27.48 3.15 26.20
C GLY A 276 -28.24 3.89 25.09
N THR A 277 -27.55 4.60 24.20
CA THR A 277 -28.18 5.20 23.02
C THR A 277 -28.61 4.12 22.01
N SER A 278 -29.52 4.49 21.10
CA SER A 278 -29.99 3.59 20.04
C SER A 278 -28.89 3.27 19.04
N THR A 279 -28.93 2.07 18.46
CA THR A 279 -28.05 1.66 17.35
C THR A 279 -27.98 2.72 16.26
N HIS A 280 -26.77 2.97 15.74
CA HIS A 280 -26.56 3.92 14.67
C HIS A 280 -27.32 3.50 13.39
N THR A 281 -28.07 4.43 12.81
CA THR A 281 -28.82 4.23 11.56
C THR A 281 -28.26 5.12 10.46
N TYR A 282 -28.23 4.60 9.23
CA TYR A 282 -27.63 5.27 8.08
C TYR A 282 -28.62 5.21 6.93
N GLN A 283 -29.03 6.35 6.41
CA GLN A 283 -29.98 6.44 5.30
C GLN A 283 -29.34 7.12 4.09
N GLY A 284 -29.57 6.56 2.91
CA GLY A 284 -28.99 7.09 1.69
C GLY A 284 -29.68 6.57 0.44
N LYS A 285 -29.53 7.31 -0.67
CA LYS A 285 -30.00 6.89 -1.98
C LYS A 285 -28.82 6.48 -2.85
N ILE A 286 -28.83 5.24 -3.33
CA ILE A 286 -27.80 4.72 -4.22
C ILE A 286 -28.35 4.73 -5.64
N THR A 287 -27.57 5.27 -6.57
CA THR A 287 -27.87 5.19 -8.01
C THR A 287 -26.69 4.58 -8.73
N ILE A 288 -26.93 3.41 -9.32
CA ILE A 288 -25.92 2.64 -10.06
C ILE A 288 -26.12 2.95 -11.53
N SER A 289 -25.05 3.38 -12.20
CA SER A 289 -25.02 3.56 -13.65
C SER A 289 -23.97 2.64 -14.25
N VAL A 290 -24.36 1.81 -15.22
CA VAL A 290 -23.44 1.00 -16.00
C VAL A 290 -23.32 1.63 -17.38
N ILE A 291 -22.08 1.87 -17.82
CA ILE A 291 -21.77 2.35 -19.16
C ILE A 291 -21.25 1.15 -19.94
N ASP A 292 -21.84 0.89 -21.09
CA ASP A 292 -21.37 -0.12 -22.03
C ASP A 292 -20.22 0.46 -22.87
N ASP A 293 -19.05 -0.15 -22.77
CA ASP A 293 -17.83 0.33 -23.42
C ASP A 293 -17.90 0.27 -24.96
N GLU A 294 -18.75 -0.60 -25.55
CA GLU A 294 -18.82 -0.79 -27.00
C GLU A 294 -19.69 0.26 -27.70
N ASN A 295 -20.75 0.74 -27.04
CA ASN A 295 -21.74 1.64 -27.64
C ASN A 295 -22.01 2.91 -26.82
N GLY A 296 -21.37 3.08 -25.67
CA GLY A 296 -21.51 4.23 -24.77
C GLY A 296 -22.87 4.35 -24.10
N SER A 297 -23.74 3.33 -24.20
CA SER A 297 -25.07 3.38 -23.61
C SER A 297 -24.99 3.32 -22.08
N LYS A 298 -25.74 4.20 -21.42
CA LYS A 298 -25.81 4.31 -19.96
C LYS A 298 -27.11 3.72 -19.45
N LYS A 299 -27.03 2.67 -18.62
CA LYS A 299 -28.18 2.11 -17.90
C LYS A 299 -28.10 2.50 -16.43
N THR A 300 -29.17 3.09 -15.91
CA THR A 300 -29.22 3.62 -14.54
C THR A 300 -30.31 2.93 -13.73
N GLN A 301 -29.98 2.47 -12.52
CA GLN A 301 -30.91 1.94 -11.54
C GLN A 301 -30.73 2.67 -10.21
N SER A 302 -31.82 3.09 -9.57
CA SER A 302 -31.80 3.69 -8.23
C SER A 302 -32.39 2.74 -7.20
N MET A 303 -31.80 2.74 -6.01
CA MET A 303 -32.23 1.96 -4.86
C MET A 303 -32.14 2.87 -3.63
N ASP A 304 -33.21 2.93 -2.85
CA ASP A 304 -33.19 3.59 -1.55
C ASP A 304 -32.64 2.60 -0.51
N GLN A 305 -31.65 3.01 0.27
CA GLN A 305 -31.16 2.26 1.42
C GLN A 305 -31.65 2.93 2.70
N ASN A 306 -32.56 2.21 3.37
CA ASN A 306 -33.11 2.56 4.68
C ASN A 306 -32.27 2.00 5.81
#